data_AF-A0A368GIN1-F1
#
_entry.id   AF-A0A368GIN1-F1
#
_cell.length_a   1.000
_cell.length_b   1.000
_cell.length_c   1.000
_cell.angle_alpha   90.00
_cell.angle_beta   90.00
_cell.angle_gamma   90.00
#
_symmetry.space_group_name_H-M   'P 1'
#
loop_
_entity.id
_entity.type
_entity.pdbx_description
1 polymer ?
#
loop_
_entity_poly.entity_id
_entity_poly.type
_entity_poly.pdbx_seq_one_letter_code
_entity_poly.pdbx_strand_id
1 'polypeptide(L)'
;MKCNTNEVVGLVELEVGEIRVNFYATHLHAEYDRENDLYLPHRTSQSFELSQFIRHTAHGADVVIVTGDFNMEPDDLGFRLILSQARLLDAWRLANPSTPSDNVSTRSFSQCRGVDRGGTCDRPDNCYSSQRFKEHDESKRIDYILFKNGRMSITLKKCEIAMNKIPDENINYSDHVGLQAHFIIEKEQRQQSCEWEPNRPLLIEAIGIVSGGQRRARGDRTWFVCGAVLLFVVIALSLLLDPMLPFMSILLSVFRFALTVVLAFCVWQGVIGLTLERSLRLSLIISKMNFLVHDLGDELDDRPPPTAIHVAPFREDSPEFMAFGTHAQRAAVISAGVGLSLVIFIFLSIFFEFDWYHHEKGVDIGALISIQGNSRKQRKFGVRNHIVVLSYLKTMPPQSSSVRGYLLVTAMFVVAMGIQAVMLTSVIRYFRKNISL
;
A
#
# COMPACT_ATOMS: atom_id res chain seq x y z
N MET A 1 8.15 -6.93 0.15
CA MET A 1 8.29 -5.50 -0.18
C MET A 1 7.39 -4.71 0.75
N LYS A 2 7.92 -3.63 1.34
CA LYS A 2 7.27 -2.80 2.37
C LYS A 2 6.03 -2.10 1.79
N CYS A 3 4.85 -2.46 2.25
CA CYS A 3 3.65 -1.62 2.16
C CYS A 3 3.09 -1.52 3.59
N ASN A 4 3.90 -0.95 4.51
CA ASN A 4 3.48 -0.57 5.86
C ASN A 4 3.07 0.90 5.78
N THR A 5 1.87 1.19 5.32
CA THR A 5 1.37 2.55 5.27
C THR A 5 0.47 2.78 6.49
N ASN A 6 1.02 3.43 7.53
CA ASN A 6 0.23 4.03 8.61
C ASN A 6 -0.45 5.33 8.09
N GLU A 7 -0.95 5.32 6.85
CA GLU A 7 -1.47 6.51 6.18
C GLU A 7 -2.98 6.56 6.42
N VAL A 8 -3.34 7.38 7.39
CA VAL A 8 -4.69 7.45 7.94
C VAL A 8 -5.03 8.93 8.15
N VAL A 9 -6.32 9.25 8.05
CA VAL A 9 -6.86 10.52 8.53
C VAL A 9 -7.48 10.30 9.91
N GLY A 10 -7.01 11.06 10.89
CA GLY A 10 -7.68 11.22 12.17
C GLY A 10 -8.65 12.39 12.12
N LEU A 11 -9.84 12.21 12.69
CA LEU A 11 -10.84 13.27 12.89
C LEU A 11 -11.12 13.38 14.39
N VAL A 12 -11.05 14.60 14.91
CA VAL A 12 -11.56 14.95 16.24
C VAL A 12 -12.53 16.13 16.10
N GLU A 13 -13.68 16.01 16.75
CA GLU A 13 -14.61 17.13 16.93
C GLU A 13 -14.25 17.85 18.23
N LEU A 14 -13.91 19.13 18.13
CA LEU A 14 -13.51 19.96 19.25
C LEU A 14 -14.62 20.96 19.58
N GLU A 15 -15.01 21.01 20.84
CA GLU A 15 -15.93 22.03 21.36
C GLU A 15 -15.11 23.13 22.04
N VAL A 16 -15.07 24.30 21.41
CA VAL A 16 -14.38 25.49 21.94
C VAL A 16 -15.44 26.53 22.29
N GLY A 17 -15.88 26.53 23.55
CA GLY A 17 -17.05 27.29 23.97
C GLY A 17 -18.30 26.75 23.28
N GLU A 18 -18.95 27.58 22.46
CA GLU A 18 -20.14 27.18 21.68
C GLU A 18 -19.82 26.79 20.22
N ILE A 19 -18.54 26.75 19.84
CA ILE A 19 -18.09 26.51 18.46
C ILE A 19 -17.65 25.05 18.33
N ARG A 20 -18.21 24.34 17.35
CA ARG A 20 -17.80 22.97 17.00
C ARG A 20 -16.84 22.98 15.82
N VAL A 21 -15.59 22.62 16.09
CA VAL A 21 -14.51 22.57 15.10
C VAL A 21 -14.22 21.12 14.73
N ASN A 22 -14.41 20.76 13.46
CA ASN A 22 -13.95 19.46 12.98
C ASN A 22 -12.49 19.61 12.57
N PHE A 23 -11.61 18.98 13.35
CA PHE A 23 -10.17 19.01 13.17
C PHE A 23 -9.70 17.67 12.61
N TYR A 24 -9.06 17.72 11.45
CA TYR A 24 -8.52 16.57 10.75
C TYR A 24 -7.01 16.60 10.76
N ALA A 25 -6.37 15.47 11.03
CA ALA A 25 -4.93 15.29 10.91
C ALA A 25 -4.65 14.13 9.96
N THR A 26 -3.77 14.30 8.97
CA THR A 26 -3.45 13.26 8.00
C THR A 26 -1.95 13.13 7.77
N HIS A 27 -1.52 11.93 7.41
CA HIS A 27 -0.20 11.68 6.84
C HIS A 27 -0.42 10.80 5.59
N LEU A 28 -0.26 11.39 4.41
CA LEU A 28 -0.47 10.70 3.13
C LEU A 28 0.80 10.03 2.62
N HIS A 29 0.64 9.10 1.68
CA HIS A 29 1.75 8.33 1.13
C HIS A 29 2.88 9.20 0.58
N ALA A 30 4.12 8.80 0.84
CA ALA A 30 5.29 9.55 0.42
C ALA A 30 5.54 9.52 -1.09
N GLU A 31 6.12 10.60 -1.59
CA GLU A 31 6.78 10.65 -2.90
C GLU A 31 8.23 10.16 -2.72
N TYR A 32 8.55 9.00 -3.31
CA TYR A 32 9.89 8.41 -3.20
C TYR A 32 10.77 8.64 -4.44
N ASP A 33 10.15 8.71 -5.61
CA ASP A 33 10.80 8.91 -6.89
C ASP A 33 9.81 9.58 -7.86
N ARG A 34 10.06 10.85 -8.15
CA ARG A 34 9.21 11.68 -9.02
C ARG A 34 9.35 11.33 -10.50
N GLU A 35 10.50 10.79 -10.92
CA GLU A 35 10.74 10.41 -12.33
C GLU A 35 10.10 9.05 -12.64
N ASN A 36 10.14 8.13 -11.67
CA ASN A 36 9.54 6.80 -11.80
C ASN A 36 8.57 6.49 -10.65
N ASP A 37 7.49 7.27 -10.62
CA ASP A 37 6.54 7.20 -9.52
C ASP A 37 5.55 6.04 -9.65
N LEU A 38 5.92 4.89 -9.07
CA LEU A 38 5.05 3.72 -9.00
C LEU A 38 3.81 3.97 -8.13
N TYR A 39 3.91 4.86 -7.13
CA TYR A 39 2.88 5.06 -6.12
C TYR A 39 1.92 6.20 -6.45
N LEU A 40 2.16 6.97 -7.51
CA LEU A 40 1.30 8.06 -7.96
C LEU A 40 -0.19 7.67 -8.03
N PRO A 41 -0.60 6.53 -8.64
CA PRO A 41 -2.00 6.09 -8.64
C PRO A 41 -2.58 5.91 -7.23
N HIS A 42 -1.78 5.35 -6.32
CA HIS A 42 -2.17 5.15 -4.92
C HIS A 42 -2.33 6.50 -4.20
N ARG A 43 -1.40 7.43 -4.38
CA ARG A 43 -1.47 8.79 -3.79
C ARG A 43 -2.66 9.58 -4.31
N THR A 44 -2.91 9.55 -5.62
CA THR A 44 -4.08 10.18 -6.23
C THR A 44 -5.38 9.57 -5.71
N SER A 45 -5.42 8.24 -5.54
CA SER A 45 -6.58 7.55 -4.99
C SER A 45 -6.86 7.92 -3.53
N GLN A 46 -5.82 8.00 -2.69
CA GLN A 46 -5.90 8.44 -1.30
C GLN A 46 -6.35 9.91 -1.21
N SER A 47 -5.84 10.77 -2.10
CA SER A 47 -6.22 12.18 -2.15
C SER A 47 -7.71 12.36 -2.43
N PHE A 48 -8.25 11.57 -3.36
CA PHE A 48 -9.68 11.56 -3.63
C PHE A 48 -10.48 11.05 -2.42
N GLU A 49 -10.09 9.91 -1.84
CA GLU A 49 -10.78 9.36 -0.67
C GLU A 49 -10.78 10.33 0.52
N LEU A 50 -9.64 10.97 0.82
CA LEU A 50 -9.53 12.00 1.86
C LEU A 50 -10.49 13.17 1.58
N SER A 51 -10.54 13.64 0.32
CA SER A 51 -11.46 14.72 -0.06
C SER A 51 -12.91 14.34 0.19
N GLN A 52 -13.32 13.11 -0.15
CA GLN A 52 -14.69 12.64 0.07
C GLN A 52 -14.97 12.44 1.56
N PHE A 53 -14.01 11.90 2.31
CA PHE A 53 -14.13 11.75 3.77
C PHE A 53 -14.41 13.10 4.43
N ILE A 54 -13.55 14.10 4.19
CA ILE A 54 -13.72 15.46 4.73
C ILE A 54 -15.07 16.05 4.32
N ARG A 55 -15.51 15.87 3.07
CA ARG A 55 -16.82 16.38 2.61
C ARG A 55 -17.97 15.76 3.39
N HIS A 56 -17.97 14.45 3.58
CA HIS A 56 -19.06 13.74 4.22
C HIS A 56 -19.09 13.95 5.74
N THR A 57 -17.92 14.04 6.39
CA THR A 57 -17.84 14.18 7.85
C THR A 57 -17.79 15.63 8.33
N ALA A 58 -17.53 16.60 7.45
CA ALA A 58 -17.61 18.03 7.81
C ALA A 58 -19.06 18.52 7.98
N HIS A 59 -20.06 17.70 7.64
CA HIS A 59 -21.45 18.11 7.70
C HIS A 59 -21.86 18.46 9.13
N GLY A 60 -22.20 19.73 9.34
CA GLY A 60 -22.67 20.23 10.62
C GLY A 60 -21.59 20.82 11.54
N ALA A 61 -20.32 20.81 11.12
CA ALA A 61 -19.27 21.57 11.79
C ALA A 61 -19.50 23.08 11.63
N ASP A 62 -19.15 23.86 12.65
CA ASP A 62 -19.16 25.32 12.55
C ASP A 62 -17.93 25.79 11.76
N VAL A 63 -16.80 25.12 11.96
CA VAL A 63 -15.53 25.36 11.25
C VAL A 63 -14.83 24.04 10.97
N VAL A 64 -14.09 23.98 9.86
CA VAL A 64 -13.29 22.80 9.47
C VAL A 64 -11.83 23.18 9.29
N ILE A 65 -10.94 22.43 9.95
CA ILE A 65 -9.48 22.58 9.85
C ILE A 65 -8.88 21.22 9.52
N VAL A 66 -7.99 21.16 8.54
CA VAL A 66 -7.31 19.94 8.09
C VAL A 66 -5.81 20.21 8.07
N THR A 67 -5.03 19.42 8.79
CA THR A 67 -3.58 19.61 8.92
C THR A 67 -2.81 18.33 8.67
N GLY A 68 -1.52 18.46 8.37
CA GLY A 68 -0.57 17.35 8.43
C GLY A 68 0.38 17.33 7.25
N ASP A 69 1.06 16.19 7.09
CA ASP A 69 1.99 15.92 6.00
C ASP A 69 1.23 15.26 4.85
N PHE A 70 1.07 15.99 3.75
CA PHE A 70 0.37 15.50 2.57
C PHE A 70 1.31 14.80 1.60
N ASN A 71 2.64 14.87 1.81
CA ASN A 71 3.65 14.31 0.91
C ASN A 71 3.45 14.70 -0.57
N MET A 72 2.89 15.88 -0.80
CA MET A 72 2.55 16.41 -2.12
C MET A 72 2.85 17.89 -2.16
N GLU A 73 3.50 18.32 -3.23
CA GLU A 73 3.79 19.72 -3.49
C GLU A 73 2.53 20.45 -4.00
N PRO A 74 2.49 21.79 -3.95
CA PRO A 74 1.27 22.55 -4.26
C PRO A 74 0.72 22.34 -5.68
N ASP A 75 1.59 21.98 -6.62
CA ASP A 75 1.26 21.72 -8.02
C ASP A 75 0.78 20.30 -8.30
N ASP A 76 0.96 19.39 -7.34
CA ASP A 76 0.60 18.00 -7.51
C ASP A 76 -0.91 17.82 -7.63
N LEU A 77 -1.31 16.94 -8.55
CA LEU A 77 -2.71 16.70 -8.84
C LEU A 77 -3.49 16.27 -7.59
N GLY A 78 -2.91 15.41 -6.74
CA GLY A 78 -3.58 14.93 -5.54
C GLY A 78 -3.90 16.06 -4.55
N PHE A 79 -2.95 16.97 -4.32
CA PHE A 79 -3.19 18.13 -3.45
C PHE A 79 -4.25 19.08 -4.03
N ARG A 80 -4.15 19.41 -5.32
CA ARG A 80 -5.16 20.23 -6.02
C ARG A 80 -6.56 19.58 -6.00
N LEU A 81 -6.62 18.26 -6.12
CA LEU A 81 -7.85 17.48 -6.02
C LEU A 81 -8.47 17.59 -4.62
N ILE A 82 -7.66 17.50 -3.55
CA ILE A 82 -8.13 17.66 -2.16
C ILE A 82 -8.72 19.06 -1.96
N LEU A 83 -7.98 20.11 -2.32
CA LEU A 83 -8.44 21.49 -2.19
C LEU A 83 -9.76 21.71 -2.93
N SER A 84 -9.81 21.30 -4.19
CA SER A 84 -10.97 21.53 -5.04
C SER A 84 -12.20 20.75 -4.57
N GLN A 85 -12.06 19.46 -4.26
CA GLN A 85 -13.22 18.64 -3.92
C GLN A 85 -13.73 18.92 -2.51
N ALA A 86 -12.83 19.09 -1.53
CA ALA A 86 -13.24 19.42 -0.17
C ALA A 86 -13.55 20.91 0.04
N ARG A 87 -13.31 21.77 -0.98
CA ARG A 87 -13.42 23.24 -0.92
C ARG A 87 -12.60 23.85 0.21
N LEU A 88 -11.35 23.39 0.32
CA LEU A 88 -10.43 23.85 1.34
C LEU A 88 -9.55 24.99 0.82
N LEU A 89 -9.21 25.89 1.72
CA LEU A 89 -8.30 27.00 1.52
C LEU A 89 -6.93 26.65 2.11
N ASP A 90 -5.86 26.99 1.40
CA ASP A 90 -4.47 26.82 1.83
C ASP A 90 -4.04 28.03 2.67
N ALA A 91 -3.82 27.84 3.97
CA ALA A 91 -3.51 28.93 4.89
C ALA A 91 -2.18 29.62 4.53
N TRP A 92 -1.16 28.87 4.13
CA TRP A 92 0.13 29.46 3.77
C TRP A 92 -0.01 30.37 2.55
N ARG A 93 -0.70 29.88 1.50
CA ARG A 93 -0.92 30.62 0.25
C ARG A 93 -1.72 31.90 0.48
N LEU A 94 -2.72 31.86 1.38
CA LEU A 94 -3.52 33.04 1.72
C LEU A 94 -2.76 34.08 2.56
N ALA A 95 -1.91 33.63 3.48
CA ALA A 95 -1.10 34.54 4.29
C ALA A 95 0.07 35.16 3.51
N ASN A 96 0.57 34.47 2.48
CA ASN A 96 1.79 34.85 1.75
C ASN A 96 1.53 34.97 0.22
N PRO A 97 0.75 35.97 -0.24
CA PRO A 97 0.36 36.12 -1.64
C PRO A 97 1.52 36.46 -2.62
N SER A 98 2.71 36.78 -2.10
CA SER A 98 3.93 37.07 -2.87
C SER A 98 4.56 35.83 -3.53
N THR A 99 4.01 34.63 -3.30
CA THR A 99 4.27 33.46 -4.15
C THR A 99 3.62 33.71 -5.51
N PRO A 100 4.36 33.69 -6.64
CA PRO A 100 3.88 34.14 -7.92
C PRO A 100 2.57 33.43 -8.24
N SER A 101 1.58 34.24 -8.56
CA SER A 101 0.31 33.82 -9.10
C SER A 101 0.54 32.81 -10.22
N ASP A 102 -0.34 31.80 -10.27
CA ASP A 102 -0.48 30.78 -11.32
C ASP A 102 -0.59 31.41 -12.73
N ASN A 103 0.48 32.01 -13.25
CA ASN A 103 0.61 32.39 -14.65
C ASN A 103 0.85 31.08 -15.39
N VAL A 104 -0.23 30.58 -15.98
CA VAL A 104 -0.44 29.24 -16.58
C VAL A 104 0.57 28.84 -17.66
N SER A 105 1.53 29.69 -18.04
CA SER A 105 2.39 29.46 -19.20
C SER A 105 3.66 28.63 -18.97
N THR A 106 4.15 28.43 -17.74
CA THR A 106 5.32 27.57 -17.47
C THR A 106 5.29 26.95 -16.08
N ARG A 107 4.56 25.84 -15.92
CA ARG A 107 4.55 25.00 -14.69
C ARG A 107 5.88 24.24 -14.55
N SER A 108 6.88 24.88 -13.95
CA SER A 108 8.08 24.20 -13.47
C SER A 108 7.99 24.04 -11.96
N PHE A 109 8.12 22.81 -11.45
CA PHE A 109 8.13 22.50 -10.01
C PHE A 109 9.14 23.34 -9.23
N SER A 110 10.22 23.81 -9.87
CA SER A 110 11.20 24.72 -9.26
C SER A 110 10.61 26.06 -8.79
N GLN A 111 9.46 26.49 -9.33
CA GLN A 111 8.85 27.78 -8.98
C GLN A 111 8.13 27.76 -7.63
N CYS A 112 7.71 26.58 -7.16
CA CYS A 112 6.96 26.38 -5.92
C CYS A 112 7.82 25.93 -4.74
N ARG A 113 9.12 25.68 -4.96
CA ARG A 113 10.09 25.26 -3.95
C ARG A 113 10.84 26.45 -3.35
N GLY A 114 11.39 26.24 -2.17
CA GLY A 114 12.18 27.22 -1.44
C GLY A 114 11.55 27.66 -0.12
N VAL A 115 12.39 28.14 0.79
CA VAL A 115 12.00 28.63 2.11
C VAL A 115 11.01 29.78 1.98
N ASP A 116 11.23 30.68 1.03
CA ASP A 116 10.35 31.83 0.73
C ASP A 116 8.99 31.41 0.14
N ARG A 117 8.87 30.16 -0.32
CA ARG A 117 7.62 29.54 -0.80
C ARG A 117 6.92 28.73 0.28
N GLY A 118 7.46 28.71 1.50
CA GLY A 118 6.95 27.91 2.60
C GLY A 118 7.45 26.48 2.60
N GLY A 119 8.66 26.22 2.08
CA GLY A 119 9.29 24.92 2.17
C GLY A 119 9.32 24.43 3.63
N THR A 120 8.76 23.25 3.86
CA THR A 120 8.63 22.63 5.19
C THR A 120 9.60 21.47 5.40
N CYS A 121 10.04 20.83 4.32
CA CYS A 121 10.98 19.71 4.30
C CYS A 121 12.21 20.06 3.45
N ASP A 122 13.35 19.39 3.69
CA ASP A 122 14.60 19.57 2.95
C ASP A 122 15.11 21.03 2.94
N ARG A 123 14.92 21.76 4.05
CA ARG A 123 15.33 23.16 4.12
C ARG A 123 16.84 23.35 4.30
N PRO A 124 17.47 24.39 3.70
CA PRO A 124 18.89 24.67 3.87
C PRO A 124 19.30 24.95 5.32
N ASP A 125 18.40 25.52 6.12
CA ASP A 125 18.61 25.85 7.53
C ASP A 125 18.37 24.68 8.51
N ASN A 126 18.03 23.50 7.99
CA ASN A 126 17.79 22.30 8.77
C ASN A 126 19.04 21.39 8.83
N CYS A 127 19.41 20.94 10.04
CA CYS A 127 20.60 20.11 10.26
C CYS A 127 20.49 18.71 9.61
N TYR A 128 19.28 18.18 9.44
CA TYR A 128 19.01 16.86 8.85
C TYR A 128 19.00 16.87 7.32
N SER A 129 18.92 18.05 6.69
CA SER A 129 18.96 18.18 5.25
C SER A 129 20.30 17.77 4.65
N SER A 130 20.24 17.13 3.48
CA SER A 130 21.45 16.80 2.72
C SER A 130 22.20 18.06 2.27
N GLN A 131 23.50 17.93 2.03
CA GLN A 131 24.36 19.05 1.62
C GLN A 131 23.86 19.75 0.36
N ARG A 132 23.25 18.99 -0.58
CA ARG A 132 22.65 19.52 -1.81
C ARG A 132 21.63 20.63 -1.52
N PHE A 133 20.74 20.41 -0.54
CA PHE A 133 19.69 21.38 -0.20
C PHE A 133 20.21 22.58 0.59
N LYS A 134 21.40 22.46 1.20
CA LYS A 134 22.08 23.57 1.90
C LYS A 134 22.73 24.55 0.92
N GLU A 135 23.22 24.04 -0.20
CA GLU A 135 23.86 24.83 -1.26
C GLU A 135 22.83 25.48 -2.20
N HIS A 136 21.76 24.75 -2.51
CA HIS A 136 20.67 25.22 -3.35
C HIS A 136 19.34 24.92 -2.67
N ASP A 137 18.63 25.99 -2.31
CA ASP A 137 17.31 25.89 -1.67
C ASP A 137 16.26 25.38 -2.67
N GLU A 138 16.05 24.07 -2.64
CA GLU A 138 14.96 23.37 -3.34
C GLU A 138 13.97 22.75 -2.34
N SER A 139 13.83 23.38 -1.16
CA SER A 139 12.99 22.85 -0.09
C SER A 139 11.53 22.68 -0.52
N LYS A 140 10.92 21.56 -0.12
CA LYS A 140 9.58 21.17 -0.53
C LYS A 140 8.56 21.65 0.48
N ARG A 141 7.42 22.17 0.00
CA ARG A 141 6.24 22.44 0.83
C ARG A 141 5.32 21.24 0.75
N ILE A 142 5.30 20.43 1.82
CA ILE A 142 4.50 19.19 1.88
C ILE A 142 3.66 19.08 3.16
N ASP A 143 3.89 19.96 4.14
CA ASP A 143 3.06 20.11 5.32
C ASP A 143 2.11 21.28 5.14
N TYR A 144 0.84 21.10 5.54
CA TYR A 144 -0.21 22.09 5.29
C TYR A 144 -1.12 22.30 6.49
N ILE A 145 -1.63 23.52 6.59
CA ILE A 145 -2.83 23.87 7.35
C ILE A 145 -3.88 24.34 6.34
N LEU A 146 -4.94 23.57 6.20
CA LEU A 146 -6.05 23.83 5.31
C LEU A 146 -7.31 24.12 6.13
N PHE A 147 -8.20 24.95 5.62
CA PHE A 147 -9.43 25.30 6.35
C PHE A 147 -10.57 25.65 5.42
N LYS A 148 -11.80 25.61 5.94
CA LYS A 148 -12.97 26.17 5.24
C LYS A 148 -14.06 26.59 6.22
N ASN A 149 -14.94 27.46 5.72
CA ASN A 149 -16.17 27.81 6.40
C ASN A 149 -17.06 26.57 6.57
N GLY A 150 -17.63 26.44 7.77
CA GLY A 150 -18.73 25.51 8.04
C GLY A 150 -20.03 26.31 8.15
N ARG A 151 -20.69 26.23 9.30
CA ARG A 151 -21.83 27.11 9.63
C ARG A 151 -21.41 28.52 10.00
N MET A 152 -20.15 28.69 10.41
CA MET A 152 -19.55 29.97 10.80
C MET A 152 -18.45 30.38 9.82
N SER A 153 -18.15 31.68 9.82
CA SER A 153 -17.07 32.25 9.01
C SER A 153 -15.74 32.08 9.75
N ILE A 154 -14.71 31.59 9.05
CA ILE A 154 -13.34 31.52 9.55
C ILE A 154 -12.43 32.38 8.66
N THR A 155 -11.75 33.34 9.29
CA THR A 155 -10.81 34.24 8.62
C THR A 155 -9.39 33.97 9.14
N LEU A 156 -8.45 33.78 8.21
CA LEU A 156 -7.03 33.67 8.53
C LEU A 156 -6.44 35.05 8.85
N LYS A 157 -5.71 35.17 9.96
CA LYS A 157 -4.94 36.37 10.31
C LYS A 157 -3.48 36.26 9.93
N LYS A 158 -2.85 35.12 10.23
CA LYS A 158 -1.47 34.83 9.87
C LYS A 158 -1.24 33.33 9.76
N CYS A 159 -0.28 32.95 8.93
CA CYS A 159 0.27 31.61 8.85
C CYS A 159 1.79 31.73 8.72
N GLU A 160 2.54 31.11 9.63
CA GLU A 160 4.00 31.23 9.73
C GLU A 160 4.66 29.88 10.06
N ILE A 161 5.96 29.77 9.78
CA ILE A 161 6.76 28.63 10.20
C ILE A 161 6.90 28.66 11.73
N ALA A 162 6.76 27.49 12.35
CA ALA A 162 6.95 27.28 13.78
C ALA A 162 7.91 26.10 14.02
N MET A 163 8.45 25.98 15.23
CA MET A 163 9.23 24.81 15.66
C MET A 163 10.40 24.42 14.73
N ASN A 164 11.13 25.40 14.18
CA ASN A 164 12.25 25.13 13.28
C ASN A 164 13.49 24.60 14.05
N LYS A 165 14.06 25.41 14.94
CA LYS A 165 15.20 25.05 15.80
C LYS A 165 14.81 24.99 17.26
N ILE A 166 15.44 24.09 18.01
CA ILE A 166 15.29 24.02 19.46
C ILE A 166 15.92 25.29 20.07
N PRO A 167 15.21 26.03 20.95
CA PRO A 167 15.77 27.18 21.63
C PRO A 167 17.11 26.85 22.28
N ASP A 168 18.09 27.73 22.13
CA ASP A 168 19.45 27.60 22.67
C ASP A 168 20.29 26.43 22.13
N GLU A 169 19.80 25.70 21.13
CA GLU A 169 20.54 24.61 20.48
C GLU A 169 20.69 24.85 18.96
N ASN A 170 21.73 24.27 18.36
CA ASN A 170 21.93 24.32 16.91
C ASN A 170 21.37 23.08 16.18
N ILE A 171 20.38 22.41 16.79
CA ILE A 171 19.67 21.28 16.20
C ILE A 171 18.20 21.64 15.94
N ASN A 172 17.62 21.02 14.93
CA ASN A 172 16.22 21.18 14.56
C ASN A 172 15.35 20.16 15.33
N TYR A 173 14.07 20.47 15.52
CA TYR A 173 13.14 19.54 16.17
C TYR A 173 12.88 18.27 15.33
N SER A 174 12.90 18.41 14.00
CA SER A 174 12.66 17.36 13.01
C SER A 174 13.31 17.79 11.69
N ASP A 175 13.43 16.86 10.75
CA ASP A 175 13.68 17.08 9.32
C ASP A 175 12.59 17.92 8.62
N HIS A 176 11.41 18.04 9.24
CA HIS A 176 10.35 18.97 8.87
C HIS A 176 10.28 20.15 9.85
N VAL A 177 9.78 21.30 9.38
CA VAL A 177 9.41 22.44 10.24
C VAL A 177 7.90 22.49 10.45
N GLY A 178 7.48 22.95 11.62
CA GLY A 178 6.07 23.12 11.95
C GLY A 178 5.43 24.31 11.23
N LEU A 179 4.10 24.31 11.17
CA LEU A 179 3.28 25.45 10.74
C LEU A 179 2.39 25.91 11.89
N GLN A 180 2.19 27.21 11.98
CA GLN A 180 1.24 27.83 12.90
C GLN A 180 0.33 28.77 12.13
N ALA A 181 -0.99 28.62 12.32
CA ALA A 181 -1.99 29.53 11.76
C ALA A 181 -2.86 30.11 12.87
N HIS A 182 -3.19 31.39 12.76
CA HIS A 182 -4.08 32.10 13.67
C HIS A 182 -5.37 32.45 12.93
N PHE A 183 -6.50 32.02 13.47
CA PHE A 183 -7.82 32.18 12.87
C PHE A 183 -8.71 33.05 13.77
N ILE A 184 -9.56 33.86 13.15
CA ILE A 184 -10.69 34.52 13.80
C ILE A 184 -11.96 33.88 13.28
N ILE A 185 -12.83 33.49 14.20
CA ILE A 185 -14.09 32.81 13.91
C ILE A 185 -15.23 33.75 14.31
N GLU A 186 -16.12 34.03 13.37
CA GLU A 186 -17.21 34.99 13.54
C GLU A 186 -18.58 34.32 13.37
N LYS A 187 -19.53 34.69 14.25
CA LYS A 187 -20.95 34.30 14.15
C LYS A 187 -21.66 35.14 13.08
N GLU A 188 -21.19 35.09 11.84
CA GLU A 188 -21.91 35.69 10.71
C GLU A 188 -22.76 34.66 9.95
N GLN A 189 -23.91 35.11 9.43
CA GLN A 189 -24.96 34.25 8.88
C GLN A 189 -24.47 33.44 7.66
N ARG A 190 -24.65 32.11 7.77
CA ARG A 190 -24.90 31.12 6.70
C ARG A 190 -24.53 31.62 5.30
N GLN A 191 -23.32 31.31 4.82
CA GLN A 191 -23.14 31.20 3.37
C GLN A 191 -24.18 30.18 2.89
N GLN A 192 -25.10 30.62 2.02
CA GLN A 192 -25.95 29.72 1.25
C GLN A 192 -25.07 28.61 0.73
N SER A 193 -25.56 27.37 0.82
CA SER A 193 -24.93 26.24 0.18
C SER A 193 -24.74 26.56 -1.29
N CYS A 194 -23.56 27.08 -1.66
CA CYS A 194 -23.14 27.06 -3.04
C CYS A 194 -23.23 25.61 -3.44
N GLU A 195 -24.08 25.34 -4.43
CA GLU A 195 -24.15 24.08 -5.13
C GLU A 195 -22.71 23.64 -5.39
N TRP A 196 -22.37 22.49 -4.80
CA TRP A 196 -21.01 21.98 -4.92
C TRP A 196 -20.92 21.37 -6.31
N GLU A 197 -20.03 21.93 -7.12
CA GLU A 197 -19.72 21.41 -8.44
C GLU A 197 -18.35 20.71 -8.42
N PRO A 198 -18.28 19.41 -8.73
CA PRO A 198 -17.00 18.73 -8.87
C PRO A 198 -16.17 19.36 -10.00
N ASN A 199 -14.88 19.57 -9.73
CA ASN A 199 -13.95 20.03 -10.75
C ASN A 199 -13.65 18.89 -11.74
N ARG A 200 -14.45 18.81 -12.80
CA ARG A 200 -14.37 17.72 -13.80
C ARG A 200 -12.98 17.57 -14.42
N PRO A 201 -12.28 18.65 -14.84
CA PRO A 201 -10.92 18.51 -15.37
C PRO A 201 -9.97 17.75 -14.43
N LEU A 202 -9.97 18.08 -13.13
CA LEU A 202 -9.13 17.39 -12.14
C LEU A 202 -9.54 15.93 -11.94
N LEU A 203 -10.84 15.64 -11.96
CA LEU A 203 -11.35 14.26 -11.87
C LEU A 203 -10.95 13.43 -13.08
N ILE A 204 -11.08 13.96 -14.29
CA ILE A 204 -10.69 13.27 -15.53
C ILE A 204 -9.19 12.97 -15.53
N GLU A 205 -8.36 13.94 -15.12
CA GLU A 205 -6.92 13.74 -14.97
C GLU A 205 -6.61 12.64 -13.93
N ALA A 206 -7.28 12.69 -12.77
CA ALA A 206 -7.12 11.70 -11.71
C ALA A 206 -7.55 10.29 -12.15
N ILE A 207 -8.69 10.17 -12.85
CA ILE A 207 -9.15 8.92 -13.45
C ILE A 207 -8.11 8.39 -14.43
N GLY A 208 -7.51 9.25 -15.25
CA GLY A 208 -6.45 8.89 -16.19
C GLY A 208 -5.24 8.25 -15.49
N ILE A 209 -4.75 8.86 -14.41
CA ILE A 209 -3.63 8.36 -13.61
C ILE A 209 -3.99 7.02 -12.95
N VAL A 210 -5.12 6.96 -12.25
CA VAL A 210 -5.54 5.75 -11.51
C VAL A 210 -5.81 4.59 -12.47
N SER A 211 -6.44 4.86 -13.62
CA SER A 211 -6.67 3.87 -14.67
C SER A 211 -5.37 3.41 -15.33
N GLY A 212 -4.38 4.31 -15.45
CA GLY A 212 -3.01 3.99 -15.86
C GLY A 212 -2.35 2.97 -14.92
N GLY A 213 -2.39 3.24 -13.62
CA GLY A 213 -1.92 2.32 -12.58
C GLY A 213 -2.59 0.95 -12.65
N GLN A 214 -3.92 0.93 -12.79
CA GLN A 214 -4.67 -0.33 -12.94
C GLN A 214 -4.31 -1.10 -14.23
N ARG A 215 -4.01 -0.41 -15.34
CA ARG A 215 -3.51 -1.06 -16.56
C ARG A 215 -2.11 -1.64 -16.37
N ARG A 216 -1.21 -0.90 -15.71
CA ARG A 216 0.15 -1.37 -15.40
C ARG A 216 0.10 -2.64 -14.54
N ALA A 217 -0.64 -2.63 -13.43
CA ALA A 217 -0.80 -3.79 -12.57
C ALA A 217 -1.37 -5.02 -13.31
N ARG A 218 -2.28 -4.82 -14.27
CA ARG A 218 -2.77 -5.90 -15.16
C ARG A 218 -1.69 -6.44 -16.10
N GLY A 219 -0.91 -5.55 -16.69
CA GLY A 219 0.23 -5.92 -17.53
C GLY A 219 1.27 -6.72 -16.75
N ASP A 220 1.69 -6.19 -15.60
CA ASP A 220 2.69 -6.83 -14.72
C ASP A 220 2.22 -8.21 -14.28
N ARG A 221 0.94 -8.37 -13.93
CA ARG A 221 0.37 -9.68 -13.58
C ARG A 221 0.51 -10.68 -14.72
N THR A 222 0.20 -10.26 -15.94
CA THR A 222 0.34 -11.11 -17.12
C THR A 222 1.80 -11.53 -17.29
N TRP A 223 2.75 -10.59 -17.13
CA TRP A 223 4.18 -10.88 -17.18
C TRP A 223 4.64 -11.85 -16.09
N PHE A 224 4.22 -11.67 -14.84
CA PHE A 224 4.57 -12.59 -13.74
C PHE A 224 3.99 -13.99 -13.95
N VAL A 225 2.76 -14.11 -14.47
CA VAL A 225 2.14 -15.41 -14.78
C VAL A 225 2.84 -16.09 -15.95
N CYS A 226 3.11 -15.37 -17.04
CA CYS A 226 3.86 -15.92 -18.17
C CYS A 226 5.28 -16.33 -17.77
N GLY A 227 5.96 -15.51 -16.96
CA GLY A 227 7.26 -15.82 -16.40
C GLY A 227 7.24 -17.06 -15.51
N ALA A 228 6.20 -17.24 -14.69
CA ALA A 228 6.02 -18.46 -13.90
C ALA A 228 5.84 -19.71 -14.79
N VAL A 229 5.04 -19.63 -15.86
CA VAL A 229 4.89 -20.74 -16.81
C VAL A 229 6.21 -21.07 -17.50
N LEU A 230 6.96 -20.06 -17.96
CA LEU A 230 8.27 -20.25 -18.58
C LEU A 230 9.27 -20.90 -17.62
N LEU A 231 9.35 -20.41 -16.37
CA LEU A 231 10.23 -20.98 -15.35
C LEU A 231 9.87 -22.44 -15.05
N PHE A 232 8.58 -22.77 -14.99
CA PHE A 232 8.13 -24.14 -14.82
C PHE A 232 8.58 -25.05 -15.96
N VAL A 233 8.45 -24.59 -17.21
CA VAL A 233 8.93 -25.35 -18.38
C VAL A 233 10.45 -25.54 -18.35
N VAL A 234 11.21 -24.50 -18.01
CA VAL A 234 12.68 -24.60 -17.90
C VAL A 234 13.09 -25.59 -16.81
N ILE A 235 12.44 -25.56 -15.65
CA ILE A 235 12.67 -26.52 -14.58
C ILE A 235 12.35 -27.95 -15.07
N ALA A 236 11.20 -28.16 -15.71
CA ALA A 236 10.80 -29.47 -16.22
C ALA A 236 11.77 -30.01 -17.29
N LEU A 237 12.16 -29.19 -18.27
CA LEU A 237 13.14 -29.56 -19.30
C LEU A 237 14.50 -29.86 -18.69
N SER A 238 14.90 -29.13 -17.64
CA SER A 238 16.18 -29.39 -16.99
C SER A 238 16.24 -30.79 -16.37
N LEU A 239 15.12 -31.38 -15.92
CA LEU A 239 15.09 -32.75 -15.39
C LEU A 239 15.48 -33.79 -16.45
N LEU A 240 15.22 -33.51 -17.73
CA LEU A 240 15.62 -34.38 -18.84
C LEU A 240 17.14 -34.41 -19.06
N LEU A 241 17.88 -33.42 -18.54
CA LEU A 241 19.34 -33.33 -18.65
C LEU A 241 20.08 -34.14 -17.58
N ASP A 242 19.41 -34.54 -16.49
CA ASP A 242 20.02 -35.34 -15.42
C ASP A 242 20.64 -36.67 -15.90
N PRO A 243 19.94 -37.50 -16.70
CA PRO A 243 20.53 -38.73 -17.24
C PRO A 243 21.62 -38.47 -18.29
N MET A 244 21.63 -37.30 -18.93
CA MET A 244 22.59 -36.95 -19.98
C MET A 244 23.91 -36.40 -19.43
N LEU A 245 23.88 -35.71 -18.28
CA LEU A 245 25.04 -35.03 -17.68
C LEU A 245 25.17 -35.31 -16.17
N PRO A 246 25.43 -36.57 -15.77
CA PRO A 246 25.42 -36.98 -14.36
C PRO A 246 26.48 -36.27 -13.50
N PHE A 247 27.60 -35.88 -14.11
CA PHE A 247 28.68 -35.14 -13.44
C PHE A 247 28.28 -33.72 -13.01
N MET A 248 27.24 -33.14 -13.62
CA MET A 248 26.73 -31.79 -13.30
C MET A 248 25.50 -31.81 -12.40
N SER A 249 25.07 -32.98 -11.93
CA SER A 249 23.83 -33.18 -11.16
C SER A 249 23.71 -32.20 -9.98
N ILE A 250 24.75 -32.04 -9.16
CA ILE A 250 24.75 -31.10 -8.02
C ILE A 250 24.59 -29.64 -8.47
N LEU A 251 25.19 -29.24 -9.60
CA LEU A 251 25.06 -27.87 -10.09
C LEU A 251 23.67 -27.60 -10.65
N LEU A 252 23.16 -28.49 -11.51
CA LEU A 252 21.79 -28.42 -12.06
C LEU A 252 20.75 -28.38 -10.94
N SER A 253 21.04 -29.07 -9.85
CA SER A 253 20.22 -29.12 -8.67
C SER A 253 20.10 -27.79 -7.93
N VAL A 254 21.24 -27.16 -7.66
CA VAL A 254 21.28 -25.81 -7.05
C VAL A 254 20.59 -24.80 -7.97
N PHE A 255 20.80 -24.93 -9.29
CA PHE A 255 20.15 -24.09 -10.28
C PHE A 255 18.61 -24.23 -10.25
N ARG A 256 18.07 -25.45 -10.25
CA ARG A 256 16.62 -25.70 -10.14
C ARG A 256 16.04 -25.16 -8.84
N PHE A 257 16.75 -25.30 -7.72
CA PHE A 257 16.30 -24.74 -6.46
C PHE A 257 16.16 -23.21 -6.55
N ALA A 258 17.17 -22.53 -7.08
CA ALA A 258 17.12 -21.08 -7.30
C ALA A 258 15.94 -20.69 -8.21
N LEU A 259 15.75 -21.38 -9.34
CA LEU A 259 14.62 -21.14 -10.24
C LEU A 259 13.26 -21.39 -9.57
N THR A 260 13.17 -22.39 -8.69
CA THR A 260 11.92 -22.72 -7.99
C THR A 260 11.56 -21.64 -6.96
N VAL A 261 12.54 -21.03 -6.30
CA VAL A 261 12.32 -19.86 -5.42
C VAL A 261 11.80 -18.68 -6.22
N VAL A 262 12.39 -18.41 -7.40
CA VAL A 262 11.92 -17.33 -8.29
C VAL A 262 10.51 -17.63 -8.81
N LEU A 263 10.23 -18.88 -9.20
CA LEU A 263 8.90 -19.33 -9.61
C LEU A 263 7.85 -19.08 -8.51
N ALA A 264 8.16 -19.47 -7.27
CA ALA A 264 7.27 -19.25 -6.14
C ALA A 264 6.99 -17.76 -5.91
N PHE A 265 8.01 -16.90 -6.06
CA PHE A 265 7.83 -15.45 -6.01
C PHE A 265 6.94 -14.93 -7.16
N CYS A 266 7.17 -15.37 -8.40
CA CYS A 266 6.36 -14.97 -9.55
C CYS A 266 4.89 -15.39 -9.39
N VAL A 267 4.63 -16.60 -8.93
CA VAL A 267 3.27 -17.10 -8.65
C VAL A 267 2.63 -16.29 -7.53
N TRP A 268 3.34 -16.08 -6.42
CA TRP A 268 2.85 -15.30 -5.29
C TRP A 268 2.50 -13.86 -5.70
N GLN A 269 3.42 -13.17 -6.38
CA GLN A 269 3.23 -11.79 -6.79
C GLN A 269 2.13 -11.66 -7.86
N GLY A 270 2.10 -12.55 -8.86
CA GLY A 270 1.09 -12.53 -9.93
C GLY A 270 -0.32 -12.91 -9.46
N VAL A 271 -0.44 -13.90 -8.58
CA VAL A 271 -1.75 -14.42 -8.13
C VAL A 271 -2.29 -13.66 -6.93
N ILE A 272 -1.45 -13.35 -5.94
CA ILE A 272 -1.89 -12.75 -4.68
C ILE A 272 -1.54 -11.26 -4.64
N GLY A 273 -0.27 -10.90 -4.82
CA GLY A 273 0.18 -9.51 -4.70
C GLY A 273 -0.60 -8.54 -5.59
N LEU A 274 -0.57 -8.79 -6.90
CA LEU A 274 -1.21 -7.94 -7.90
C LEU A 274 -2.74 -8.11 -7.96
N THR A 275 -3.28 -9.20 -7.41
CA THR A 275 -4.75 -9.33 -7.24
C THR A 275 -5.24 -8.50 -6.05
N LEU A 276 -4.45 -8.38 -4.99
CA LEU A 276 -4.74 -7.49 -3.86
C LEU A 276 -4.56 -6.02 -4.25
N GLU A 277 -3.54 -5.69 -5.05
CA GLU A 277 -3.38 -4.34 -5.61
C GLU A 277 -4.51 -3.97 -6.59
N ARG A 278 -5.01 -4.96 -7.32
CA ARG A 278 -6.24 -4.83 -8.13
C ARG A 278 -7.51 -4.75 -7.28
N SER A 279 -7.49 -5.19 -6.02
CA SER A 279 -8.71 -5.36 -5.22
C SER A 279 -9.56 -4.10 -5.26
N LEU A 280 -10.88 -4.30 -5.17
CA LEU A 280 -11.98 -3.39 -5.50
C LEU A 280 -11.74 -1.89 -5.30
N ARG A 281 -10.87 -1.46 -4.39
CA ARG A 281 -10.53 -0.08 -4.09
C ARG A 281 -10.21 0.79 -5.32
N LEU A 282 -9.23 0.44 -6.18
CA LEU A 282 -8.91 1.33 -7.33
C LEU A 282 -10.06 1.40 -8.35
N SER A 283 -10.69 0.27 -8.65
CA SER A 283 -11.85 0.24 -9.57
C SER A 283 -13.09 0.93 -8.99
N LEU A 284 -13.32 0.81 -7.68
CA LEU A 284 -14.38 1.51 -6.95
C LEU A 284 -14.12 3.01 -6.93
N ILE A 285 -12.87 3.43 -6.71
CA ILE A 285 -12.47 4.84 -6.74
C ILE A 285 -12.67 5.42 -8.15
N ILE A 286 -12.21 4.72 -9.19
CA ILE A 286 -12.48 5.12 -10.58
C ILE A 286 -13.99 5.22 -10.82
N SER A 287 -14.78 4.25 -10.38
CA SER A 287 -16.23 4.28 -10.54
C SER A 287 -16.88 5.45 -9.79
N LYS A 288 -16.42 5.77 -8.57
CA LYS A 288 -16.88 6.94 -7.80
C LYS A 288 -16.52 8.25 -8.48
N MET A 289 -15.30 8.36 -9.00
CA MET A 289 -14.87 9.54 -9.76
C MET A 289 -15.69 9.69 -11.04
N ASN A 290 -15.91 8.61 -11.80
CA ASN A 290 -16.73 8.60 -13.01
C ASN A 290 -18.19 8.99 -12.69
N PHE A 291 -18.76 8.49 -11.60
CA PHE A 291 -20.08 8.89 -11.15
C PHE A 291 -20.15 10.42 -10.96
N LEU A 292 -19.18 11.01 -10.25
CA LEU A 292 -19.11 12.46 -10.06
C LEU A 292 -18.86 13.25 -11.36
N VAL A 293 -18.25 12.64 -12.39
CA VAL A 293 -18.06 13.28 -13.71
C VAL A 293 -19.33 13.22 -14.55
N HIS A 294 -20.07 12.10 -14.48
CA HIS A 294 -21.27 11.81 -15.29
C HIS A 294 -22.56 12.41 -14.72
N ASP A 295 -22.72 12.48 -13.40
CA ASP A 295 -23.89 13.09 -12.73
C ASP A 295 -24.11 14.56 -13.11
N LEU A 296 -23.07 15.20 -13.66
CA LEU A 296 -23.12 16.55 -14.16
C LEU A 296 -23.44 16.65 -15.67
N GLY A 297 -23.43 15.53 -16.41
CA GLY A 297 -23.62 15.48 -17.86
C GLY A 297 -25.07 15.32 -18.31
N ASP A 298 -25.95 14.88 -17.41
CA ASP A 298 -27.36 14.65 -17.70
C ASP A 298 -28.21 15.79 -17.11
N GLU A 299 -28.63 16.73 -17.96
CA GLU A 299 -29.88 17.45 -17.70
C GLU A 299 -31.02 16.42 -17.65
N LEU A 300 -31.80 16.49 -16.56
CA LEU A 300 -33.05 15.76 -16.29
C LEU A 300 -32.91 14.26 -15.94
N ASP A 301 -32.38 13.99 -14.75
CA ASP A 301 -32.90 12.88 -13.93
C ASP A 301 -33.77 13.45 -12.79
N ASP A 302 -35.08 13.50 -13.00
CA ASP A 302 -36.10 13.96 -12.02
C ASP A 302 -36.21 13.06 -10.75
N ARG A 303 -35.26 12.15 -10.54
CA ARG A 303 -35.23 11.32 -9.34
C ARG A 303 -34.75 12.16 -8.15
N PRO A 304 -35.53 12.22 -7.05
CA PRO A 304 -35.12 12.97 -5.88
C PRO A 304 -33.76 12.45 -5.38
N PRO A 305 -32.85 13.35 -4.95
CA PRO A 305 -31.53 12.94 -4.46
C PRO A 305 -31.71 11.93 -3.32
N PRO A 306 -30.91 10.85 -3.28
CA PRO A 306 -31.07 9.80 -2.29
C PRO A 306 -30.93 10.39 -0.89
N THR A 307 -32.03 10.45 -0.16
CA THR A 307 -32.12 10.99 1.21
C THR A 307 -31.41 10.12 2.25
N ALA A 308 -30.91 8.96 1.85
CA ALA A 308 -30.16 8.04 2.68
C ALA A 308 -28.99 7.44 1.88
N ILE A 309 -27.77 7.73 2.31
CA ILE A 309 -26.58 6.98 1.88
C ILE A 309 -26.57 5.68 2.68
N HIS A 310 -27.00 4.58 2.06
CA HIS A 310 -26.76 3.25 2.60
C HIS A 310 -25.27 2.91 2.43
N VAL A 311 -24.46 3.27 3.41
CA VAL A 311 -23.14 2.67 3.58
C VAL A 311 -23.39 1.21 3.95
N ALA A 312 -23.24 0.31 2.97
CA ALA A 312 -23.34 -1.11 3.24
C ALA A 312 -22.33 -1.44 4.35
N PRO A 313 -22.75 -2.09 5.46
CA PRO A 313 -21.82 -2.47 6.50
C PRO A 313 -20.70 -3.28 5.87
N PHE A 314 -19.45 -2.91 6.17
CA PHE A 314 -18.29 -3.66 5.72
C PHE A 314 -18.38 -5.07 6.29
N ARG A 315 -18.81 -6.02 5.45
CA ARG A 315 -18.91 -7.43 5.80
C ARG A 315 -17.61 -8.10 5.35
N GLU A 316 -16.74 -8.38 6.31
CA GLU A 316 -15.50 -9.14 6.09
C GLU A 316 -15.78 -10.48 5.39
N ASP A 317 -16.96 -11.07 5.60
CA ASP A 317 -17.37 -12.33 4.99
C ASP A 317 -18.00 -12.19 3.60
N SER A 318 -17.95 -11.00 2.98
CA SER A 318 -18.52 -10.84 1.63
C SER A 318 -17.79 -11.75 0.63
N PRO A 319 -18.48 -12.31 -0.39
CA PRO A 319 -17.87 -13.19 -1.38
C PRO A 319 -16.64 -12.57 -2.07
N GLU A 320 -16.59 -11.25 -2.10
CA GLU A 320 -15.54 -10.42 -2.71
C GLU A 320 -14.22 -10.47 -1.92
N PHE A 321 -14.30 -10.67 -0.60
CA PHE A 321 -13.16 -10.86 0.29
C PHE A 321 -12.90 -12.34 0.61
N MET A 322 -13.59 -13.26 -0.07
CA MET A 322 -13.49 -14.69 0.18
C MET A 322 -12.79 -15.39 -0.98
N ALA A 323 -11.75 -16.16 -0.67
CA ALA A 323 -11.08 -17.04 -1.62
C ALA A 323 -11.11 -18.47 -1.06
N PHE A 324 -11.61 -19.43 -1.85
CA PHE A 324 -11.75 -20.83 -1.43
C PHE A 324 -12.54 -21.02 -0.12
N GLY A 325 -13.58 -20.21 0.10
CA GLY A 325 -14.42 -20.31 1.29
C GLY A 325 -13.77 -19.81 2.59
N THR A 326 -12.64 -19.10 2.51
CA THR A 326 -12.01 -18.41 3.64
C THR A 326 -11.66 -16.97 3.25
N HIS A 327 -11.55 -16.08 4.24
CA HIS A 327 -11.15 -14.69 4.00
C HIS A 327 -9.81 -14.64 3.23
N ALA A 328 -9.71 -13.78 2.22
CA ALA A 328 -8.60 -13.70 1.27
C ALA A 328 -7.25 -13.49 1.98
N GLN A 329 -7.24 -12.81 3.12
CA GLN A 329 -6.05 -12.67 3.97
C GLN A 329 -5.57 -14.01 4.54
N ARG A 330 -6.51 -14.83 5.03
CA ARG A 330 -6.21 -16.17 5.56
C ARG A 330 -5.83 -17.11 4.41
N ALA A 331 -6.52 -17.00 3.27
CA ALA A 331 -6.17 -17.72 2.05
C ALA A 331 -4.74 -17.40 1.60
N ALA A 332 -4.32 -16.13 1.64
CA ALA A 332 -2.97 -15.72 1.29
C ALA A 332 -1.93 -16.31 2.24
N VAL A 333 -2.14 -16.23 3.56
CA VAL A 333 -1.23 -16.84 4.55
C VAL A 333 -1.13 -18.36 4.37
N ILE A 334 -2.27 -19.02 4.16
CA ILE A 334 -2.33 -20.47 3.92
C ILE A 334 -1.63 -20.81 2.60
N SER A 335 -1.87 -20.06 1.53
CA SER A 335 -1.23 -20.25 0.23
C SER A 335 0.29 -20.03 0.28
N ALA A 336 0.78 -19.10 1.11
CA ALA A 336 2.22 -18.88 1.30
C ALA A 336 2.85 -20.08 2.00
N GLY A 337 2.21 -20.54 3.08
CA GLY A 337 2.66 -21.72 3.82
C GLY A 337 2.59 -23.00 3.01
N VAL A 338 1.47 -23.24 2.33
CA VAL A 338 1.23 -24.44 1.50
C VAL A 338 2.10 -24.40 0.25
N GLY A 339 2.12 -23.30 -0.50
CA GLY A 339 2.93 -23.20 -1.73
C GLY A 339 4.41 -23.42 -1.48
N LEU A 340 4.94 -22.88 -0.38
CA LEU A 340 6.34 -23.07 -0.02
C LEU A 340 6.62 -24.46 0.57
N SER A 341 5.67 -25.04 1.31
CA SER A 341 5.76 -26.44 1.76
C SER A 341 5.71 -27.42 0.59
N LEU A 342 4.92 -27.12 -0.44
CA LEU A 342 4.80 -27.89 -1.67
C LEU A 342 6.09 -27.81 -2.48
N VAL A 343 6.71 -26.62 -2.57
CA VAL A 343 8.03 -26.42 -3.19
C VAL A 343 9.10 -27.26 -2.49
N ILE A 344 9.12 -27.24 -1.15
CA ILE A 344 10.05 -28.05 -0.36
C ILE A 344 9.75 -29.54 -0.54
N PHE A 345 8.49 -29.95 -0.56
CA PHE A 345 8.10 -31.35 -0.73
C PHE A 345 8.42 -31.88 -2.14
N ILE A 346 8.14 -31.10 -3.19
CA ILE A 346 8.50 -31.45 -4.57
C ILE A 346 10.02 -31.50 -4.71
N PHE A 347 10.75 -30.57 -4.10
CA PHE A 347 12.20 -30.64 -4.02
C PHE A 347 12.65 -31.94 -3.36
N LEU A 348 12.15 -32.27 -2.17
CA LEU A 348 12.50 -33.53 -1.49
C LEU A 348 12.11 -34.78 -2.32
N SER A 349 10.97 -34.77 -3.00
CA SER A 349 10.48 -35.93 -3.77
C SER A 349 11.19 -36.15 -5.11
N ILE A 350 11.75 -35.09 -5.70
CA ILE A 350 12.54 -35.15 -6.94
C ILE A 350 14.01 -35.50 -6.64
N PHE A 351 14.51 -35.06 -5.49
CA PHE A 351 15.93 -35.18 -5.13
C PHE A 351 16.31 -36.41 -4.33
N PHE A 352 15.40 -36.86 -3.49
CA PHE A 352 15.44 -38.21 -2.98
C PHE A 352 14.62 -39.00 -3.99
N GLU A 353 15.20 -40.02 -4.65
CA GLU A 353 14.42 -41.04 -5.37
C GLU A 353 13.42 -41.63 -4.37
N PHE A 354 12.25 -41.00 -4.27
CA PHE A 354 11.21 -41.46 -3.38
C PHE A 354 10.56 -42.61 -4.13
N ASP A 355 10.97 -43.82 -3.79
CA ASP A 355 10.42 -45.02 -4.40
C ASP A 355 8.97 -45.17 -3.92
N TRP A 356 8.03 -44.61 -4.70
CA TRP A 356 6.60 -44.60 -4.40
C TRP A 356 6.00 -46.02 -4.35
N TYR A 357 6.77 -47.02 -4.78
CA TYR A 357 6.36 -48.41 -4.90
C TYR A 357 7.31 -49.32 -4.13
N HIS A 358 7.03 -49.55 -2.85
CA HIS A 358 7.62 -50.69 -2.17
C HIS A 358 6.88 -51.97 -2.59
N HIS A 359 7.54 -52.85 -3.33
CA HIS A 359 6.95 -54.07 -3.92
C HIS A 359 6.26 -55.01 -2.90
N GLU A 360 6.49 -54.85 -1.59
CA GLU A 360 5.84 -55.63 -0.52
C GLU A 360 4.59 -54.98 0.12
N LYS A 361 4.34 -53.67 -0.04
CA LYS A 361 3.29 -52.95 0.72
C LYS A 361 2.29 -52.15 -0.11
N GLY A 362 2.50 -52.03 -1.42
CA GLY A 362 1.62 -51.26 -2.31
C GLY A 362 1.71 -49.75 -2.08
N VAL A 363 0.90 -48.97 -2.82
CA VAL A 363 0.87 -47.51 -2.77
C VAL A 363 0.46 -47.02 -1.38
N ASP A 364 1.22 -46.09 -0.78
CA ASP A 364 0.93 -45.54 0.55
C ASP A 364 -0.30 -44.60 0.51
N ILE A 365 -1.46 -45.20 0.77
CA ILE A 365 -2.78 -44.53 0.82
C ILE A 365 -2.82 -43.45 1.93
N GLY A 366 -1.95 -43.52 2.95
CA GLY A 366 -1.88 -42.54 4.03
C GLY A 366 -1.43 -41.15 3.56
N ALA A 367 -0.52 -41.10 2.58
CA ALA A 367 -0.09 -39.86 1.94
C ALA A 367 -1.21 -39.23 1.09
N LEU A 368 -2.02 -40.06 0.42
CA LEU A 368 -3.15 -39.62 -0.40
C LEU A 368 -4.32 -39.08 0.44
N ILE A 369 -4.62 -39.72 1.57
CA ILE A 369 -5.70 -39.27 2.48
C ILE A 369 -5.35 -37.94 3.16
N SER A 370 -4.06 -37.63 3.34
CA SER A 370 -3.57 -36.34 3.87
C SER A 370 -3.95 -35.14 2.97
N ILE A 371 -4.15 -35.37 1.67
CA ILE A 371 -4.47 -34.34 0.67
C ILE A 371 -5.95 -33.90 0.75
N GLN A 372 -6.87 -34.72 1.27
CA GLN A 372 -8.33 -34.46 1.25
C GLN A 372 -8.94 -33.98 2.59
N GLY A 373 -8.11 -33.64 3.59
CA GLY A 373 -8.56 -33.32 4.94
C GLY A 373 -9.09 -31.89 5.17
N ASN A 374 -10.39 -31.81 5.52
CA ASN A 374 -11.23 -30.67 5.90
C ASN A 374 -10.55 -29.44 6.59
N SER A 375 -10.98 -28.24 6.19
CA SER A 375 -10.37 -26.90 6.36
C SER A 375 -10.06 -26.42 7.79
N ARG A 376 -10.64 -27.02 8.83
CA ARG A 376 -10.41 -26.61 10.23
C ARG A 376 -9.18 -27.26 10.90
N LYS A 377 -8.62 -28.34 10.35
CA LYS A 377 -7.44 -29.03 10.93
C LYS A 377 -6.08 -28.52 10.40
N GLN A 378 -6.06 -27.73 9.32
CA GLN A 378 -4.81 -27.31 8.65
C GLN A 378 -3.88 -26.44 9.52
N ARG A 379 -4.41 -25.66 10.45
CA ARG A 379 -3.62 -24.80 11.36
C ARG A 379 -2.67 -25.58 12.28
N LYS A 380 -3.05 -26.80 12.68
CA LYS A 380 -2.20 -27.72 13.46
C LYS A 380 -1.34 -28.62 12.56
N PHE A 381 -1.65 -28.68 11.26
CA PHE A 381 -1.06 -29.64 10.32
C PHE A 381 0.26 -29.15 9.71
N GLY A 382 0.46 -27.84 9.52
CA GLY A 382 1.76 -27.32 9.08
C GLY A 382 2.89 -27.73 10.03
N VAL A 383 2.71 -27.49 11.33
CA VAL A 383 3.67 -27.90 12.37
C VAL A 383 3.81 -29.43 12.44
N ARG A 384 2.73 -30.20 12.24
CA ARG A 384 2.77 -31.67 12.28
C ARG A 384 3.47 -32.26 11.05
N ASN A 385 3.28 -31.70 9.86
CA ASN A 385 4.03 -32.06 8.65
C ASN A 385 5.52 -31.76 8.84
N HIS A 386 5.89 -30.63 9.46
CA HIS A 386 7.28 -30.34 9.78
C HIS A 386 7.89 -31.33 10.78
N ILE A 387 7.14 -31.74 11.81
CA ILE A 387 7.59 -32.77 12.78
C ILE A 387 7.71 -34.14 12.12
N VAL A 388 6.78 -34.50 11.22
CA VAL A 388 6.83 -35.78 10.49
C VAL A 388 8.02 -35.80 9.52
N VAL A 389 8.26 -34.72 8.77
CA VAL A 389 9.44 -34.59 7.89
C VAL A 389 10.75 -34.62 8.69
N LEU A 390 10.82 -33.93 9.83
CA LEU A 390 11.98 -33.98 10.74
C LEU A 390 12.19 -35.35 11.39
N SER A 391 11.10 -36.05 11.72
CA SER A 391 11.13 -37.41 12.27
C SER A 391 11.62 -38.42 11.22
N TYR A 392 11.19 -38.27 9.96
CA TYR A 392 11.61 -39.13 8.85
C TYR A 392 13.06 -38.86 8.41
N LEU A 393 13.51 -37.60 8.42
CA LEU A 393 14.91 -37.23 8.20
C LEU A 393 15.84 -37.81 9.28
N LYS A 394 15.35 -37.96 10.52
CA LYS A 394 16.10 -38.59 11.64
C LYS A 394 16.25 -40.10 11.52
N THR A 395 15.39 -40.78 10.77
CA THR A 395 15.37 -42.25 10.69
C THR A 395 16.11 -42.83 9.49
N MET A 396 16.64 -42.01 8.59
CA MET A 396 17.47 -42.51 7.48
C MET A 396 18.92 -42.74 7.93
N PRO A 397 19.44 -43.99 7.85
CA PRO A 397 20.87 -44.23 8.08
C PRO A 397 21.67 -43.59 6.93
N PRO A 398 22.80 -42.92 7.21
CA PRO A 398 23.62 -42.33 6.16
C PRO A 398 24.24 -43.45 5.33
N GLN A 399 23.79 -43.64 4.09
CA GLN A 399 24.62 -44.36 3.12
C GLN A 399 25.92 -43.55 2.92
N SER A 400 27.06 -44.24 3.01
CA SER A 400 28.39 -43.68 3.25
C SER A 400 28.91 -42.69 2.19
N SER A 401 28.19 -42.47 1.09
CA SER A 401 28.53 -41.52 0.03
C SER A 401 27.88 -40.13 0.17
N SER A 402 26.98 -39.90 1.14
CA SER A 402 26.11 -38.70 1.16
C SER A 402 26.20 -37.81 2.42
N VAL A 403 27.26 -37.92 3.22
CA VAL A 403 27.40 -37.05 4.43
C VAL A 403 27.44 -35.56 4.05
N ARG A 404 28.07 -35.21 2.91
CA ARG A 404 28.09 -33.84 2.37
C ARG A 404 26.73 -33.39 1.83
N GLY A 405 25.98 -34.29 1.18
CA GLY A 405 24.63 -34.02 0.68
C GLY A 405 23.64 -33.77 1.84
N TYR A 406 23.71 -34.59 2.88
CA TYR A 406 22.87 -34.45 4.08
C TYR A 406 23.10 -33.13 4.82
N LEU A 407 24.37 -32.72 5.01
CA LEU A 407 24.72 -31.44 5.61
C LEU A 407 24.24 -30.25 4.78
N LEU A 408 24.38 -30.31 3.46
CA LEU A 408 23.92 -29.26 2.54
C LEU A 408 22.40 -29.12 2.57
N VAL A 409 21.67 -30.24 2.51
CA VAL A 409 20.19 -30.27 2.58
C VAL A 409 19.69 -29.76 3.93
N THR A 410 20.36 -30.15 5.03
CA THR A 410 20.01 -29.67 6.37
C THR A 410 20.24 -28.16 6.49
N ALA A 411 21.35 -27.65 5.96
CA ALA A 411 21.63 -26.21 5.94
C ALA A 411 20.61 -25.43 5.10
N MET A 412 20.27 -25.93 3.90
CA MET A 412 19.26 -25.32 3.03
C MET A 412 17.85 -25.36 3.66
N PHE A 413 17.51 -26.45 4.35
CA PHE A 413 16.26 -26.58 5.11
C PHE A 413 16.18 -25.55 6.25
N VAL A 414 17.25 -25.42 7.05
CA VAL A 414 17.30 -24.44 8.15
C VAL A 414 17.20 -23.01 7.63
N VAL A 415 17.85 -22.69 6.50
CA VAL A 415 17.76 -21.37 5.86
C VAL A 415 16.35 -21.09 5.34
N ALA A 416 15.72 -22.06 4.65
CA ALA A 416 14.35 -21.92 4.16
C ALA A 416 13.34 -21.75 5.32
N MET A 417 13.50 -22.53 6.41
CA MET A 417 12.70 -22.41 7.63
C MET A 417 12.91 -21.08 8.36
N GLY A 418 14.14 -20.54 8.36
CA GLY A 418 14.45 -19.22 8.90
C GLY A 418 13.76 -18.10 8.13
N ILE A 419 13.82 -18.15 6.80
CA ILE A 419 13.12 -17.20 5.91
C ILE A 419 11.60 -17.29 6.10
N GLN A 420 11.05 -18.50 6.26
CA GLN A 420 9.64 -18.75 6.57
C GLN A 420 9.21 -18.12 7.90
N ALA A 421 9.97 -18.31 8.97
CA ALA A 421 9.66 -17.76 10.27
C ALA A 421 9.63 -16.23 10.24
N VAL A 422 10.57 -15.60 9.53
CA VAL A 422 10.64 -14.15 9.37
C VAL A 422 9.49 -13.62 8.53
N MET A 423 9.16 -14.27 7.41
CA MET A 423 8.05 -13.85 6.54
C MET A 423 6.69 -14.01 7.23
N LEU A 424 6.44 -15.14 7.89
CA LEU A 424 5.20 -15.39 8.62
C LEU A 424 5.03 -14.42 9.79
N THR A 425 6.11 -14.14 10.53
CA THR A 425 6.09 -13.15 11.62
C THR A 425 5.81 -11.74 11.08
N SER A 426 6.36 -11.39 9.92
CA SER A 426 6.13 -10.10 9.27
C SER A 426 4.68 -9.94 8.81
N VAL A 427 4.08 -10.99 8.25
CA VAL A 427 2.67 -11.00 7.81
C VAL A 427 1.72 -10.96 9.02
N ILE A 428 2.00 -11.73 10.09
CA ILE A 428 1.21 -11.69 11.32
C ILE A 428 1.29 -10.31 11.99
N ARG A 429 2.48 -9.68 12.02
CA ARG A 429 2.65 -8.31 12.56
C ARG A 429 1.90 -7.27 11.72
N TYR A 430 1.91 -7.39 10.40
CA TYR A 430 1.16 -6.53 9.48
C TYR A 430 -0.35 -6.58 9.76
N PHE A 431 -0.91 -7.77 9.93
CA PHE A 431 -2.35 -7.92 10.16
C PHE A 431 -2.80 -7.61 11.59
N ARG A 432 -1.99 -7.88 12.61
CA ARG A 432 -2.35 -7.56 14.01
C ARG A 432 -2.44 -6.05 14.28
N LYS A 433 -1.77 -5.24 13.45
CA LYS A 433 -1.80 -3.77 13.50
C LYS A 433 -3.00 -3.15 12.77
N ASN A 434 -3.58 -3.87 11.80
CA ASN A 434 -4.73 -3.42 11.01
C ASN A 434 -6.09 -3.88 11.57
N ILE A 435 -6.11 -4.82 12.53
CA ILE A 435 -7.34 -5.37 13.14
C ILE A 435 -7.67 -4.69 14.50
N SER A 436 -6.81 -3.81 15.00
CA SER A 436 -7.11 -3.00 16.21
C SER A 436 -7.71 -1.62 15.87
N LEU A 437 -8.39 -1.50 14.73
CA LEU A 437 -9.25 -0.37 14.40
C LEU A 437 -10.70 -0.71 14.76
#